data_AF-A0A661T555-F1
#
_entry.id   AF-A0A661T555-F1
#
_cell.length_a   1.000
_cell.length_b   1.000
_cell.length_c   1.000
_cell.angle_alpha   90.00
_cell.angle_beta   90.00
_cell.angle_gamma   90.00
#
_symmetry.space_group_name_H-M   'P 1'
#
loop_
_entity.id
_entity.type
_entity.pdbx_description
1 polymer ?
#
loop_
_entity_poly.entity_id
_entity_poly.type
_entity_poly.pdbx_seq_one_letter_code
_entity_poly.pdbx_strand_id
1 'polypeptide(L)'
;DITRDLCRAAVEEAAAVAGAMGISVRNDITEHVYRIASATAGNRSSMGQDVDHHRLTEIGTINGAVVSEARKTGIPVPVNQTLTALIETLQAHYS
;
A
#
# COMPACT_ATOMS: atom_id res chain seq x y z
N ASP A 1 17.66 2.10 2.75
CA ASP A 1 17.29 1.37 3.98
C ASP A 1 15.90 1.70 4.48
N ILE A 2 15.60 2.91 5.00
CA ILE A 2 14.26 3.21 5.57
C ILE A 2 13.06 3.05 4.63
N THR A 3 13.15 3.51 3.37
CA THR A 3 12.05 3.38 2.39
C THR A 3 11.77 1.93 2.04
N ARG A 4 12.81 1.09 2.02
CA ARG A 4 12.68 -0.34 1.76
C ARG A 4 11.99 -1.02 2.93
N ASP A 5 12.34 -0.66 4.16
CA ASP A 5 11.71 -1.19 5.37
C ASP A 5 10.22 -0.79 5.47
N LEU A 6 9.88 0.45 5.10
CA LEU A 6 8.49 0.91 5.03
C LEU A 6 7.68 0.09 4.00
N CYS A 7 8.26 -0.14 2.81
CA CYS A 7 7.64 -0.96 1.78
C CYS A 7 7.44 -2.40 2.25
N ARG A 8 8.45 -3.01 2.88
CA ARG A 8 8.33 -4.34 3.48
C ARG A 8 7.18 -4.42 4.47
N ALA A 9 7.13 -3.50 5.43
CA ALA A 9 6.11 -3.51 6.48
C ALA A 9 4.70 -3.39 5.89
N ALA A 10 4.51 -2.50 4.89
CA ALA A 10 3.21 -2.38 4.21
C ALA A 10 2.78 -3.68 3.51
N VAL A 11 3.72 -4.38 2.87
CA VAL A 11 3.46 -5.66 2.19
C VAL A 11 3.16 -6.78 3.19
N GLU A 12 3.93 -6.88 4.27
CA GLU A 12 3.76 -7.89 5.31
C GLU A 12 2.43 -7.71 6.05
N GLU A 13 2.02 -6.48 6.34
CA GLU A 13 0.71 -6.16 6.88
C GLU A 13 -0.43 -6.64 5.97
N ALA A 14 -0.35 -6.32 4.67
CA ALA A 14 -1.36 -6.77 3.70
C ALA A 14 -1.41 -8.29 3.56
N ALA A 15 -0.24 -8.96 3.58
CA ALA A 15 -0.15 -10.41 3.55
C ALA A 15 -0.73 -11.06 4.81
N ALA A 16 -0.51 -10.47 5.99
CA ALA A 16 -1.08 -10.94 7.25
C ALA A 16 -2.62 -10.85 7.26
N VAL A 17 -3.18 -9.73 6.77
CA VAL A 17 -4.63 -9.57 6.60
C VAL A 17 -5.18 -10.63 5.63
N ALA A 18 -4.55 -10.82 4.47
CA ALA A 18 -4.95 -11.84 3.51
C ALA A 18 -4.92 -13.25 4.11
N GLY A 19 -3.89 -13.58 4.89
CA GLY A 19 -3.78 -14.84 5.61
C GLY A 19 -4.90 -15.06 6.61
N ALA A 20 -5.29 -14.02 7.37
CA ALA A 20 -6.43 -14.07 8.28
C ALA A 20 -7.78 -14.27 7.56
N MET A 21 -7.86 -13.91 6.28
CA MET A 21 -9.01 -14.16 5.41
C MET A 21 -8.97 -15.54 4.72
N GLY A 22 -7.95 -16.35 4.98
CA GLY A 22 -7.75 -17.65 4.31
C GLY A 22 -7.25 -17.54 2.87
N ILE A 23 -6.77 -16.36 2.44
CA ILE A 23 -6.22 -16.14 1.11
C ILE A 23 -4.73 -16.48 1.13
N SER A 24 -4.34 -17.41 0.26
CA SER A 24 -2.93 -17.80 0.12
C SER A 24 -2.15 -16.74 -0.63
N VAL A 25 -1.12 -16.20 0.01
CA VAL A 25 -0.14 -15.27 -0.57
C VAL A 25 1.18 -16.01 -0.76
N ARG A 26 1.91 -15.71 -1.83
CA ARG A 26 3.24 -16.28 -2.09
C ARG A 26 4.21 -15.98 -0.93
N ASN A 27 5.04 -16.96 -0.58
CA ASN A 27 5.98 -16.84 0.53
C ASN A 27 7.07 -15.77 0.29
N ASP A 28 7.41 -15.49 -0.97
CA ASP A 28 8.41 -14.49 -1.35
C ASP A 28 7.78 -13.15 -1.79
N ILE A 29 6.59 -12.81 -1.28
CA ILE A 29 5.83 -11.63 -1.76
C ILE A 29 6.63 -10.33 -1.67
N THR A 30 7.37 -10.12 -0.59
CA THR A 30 8.20 -8.93 -0.39
C THR A 30 9.31 -8.84 -1.46
N GLU A 31 10.02 -9.94 -1.71
CA GLU A 31 11.06 -9.99 -2.74
C GLU A 31 10.48 -9.84 -4.14
N HIS A 32 9.27 -10.36 -4.37
CA HIS A 32 8.56 -10.16 -5.62
C HIS A 32 8.21 -8.68 -5.85
N VAL A 33 7.71 -7.98 -4.83
CA VAL A 33 7.43 -6.54 -4.89
C VAL A 33 8.70 -5.76 -5.22
N TYR A 34 9.85 -6.10 -4.62
CA TYR A 34 11.12 -5.45 -4.95
C TYR A 34 11.58 -5.69 -6.39
N ARG A 35 11.39 -6.90 -6.91
CA ARG A 35 11.69 -7.19 -8.32
C ARG A 35 10.83 -6.33 -9.26
N ILE A 36 9.53 -6.18 -8.95
CA ILE A 36 8.64 -5.32 -9.73
C ILE A 36 9.10 -3.86 -9.64
N ALA A 37 9.33 -3.35 -8.42
CA ALA A 37 9.77 -1.97 -8.21
C ALA A 37 11.08 -1.66 -8.94
N SER A 38 12.03 -2.61 -8.96
CA SER A 38 13.28 -2.47 -9.70
C SER A 38 13.05 -2.49 -11.22
N ALA A 39 12.19 -3.38 -11.73
CA ALA A 39 11.89 -3.48 -13.16
C ALA A 39 11.15 -2.25 -13.70
N THR A 40 10.39 -1.57 -12.84
CA THR A 40 9.63 -0.36 -13.20
C THR A 40 10.25 0.90 -12.61
N ALA A 41 11.54 0.91 -12.24
CA ALA A 41 12.17 2.03 -11.53
C ALA A 41 12.14 3.35 -12.33
N GLY A 42 12.13 3.28 -13.66
CA GLY A 42 11.98 4.45 -14.54
C GLY A 42 10.54 4.93 -14.72
N ASN A 43 9.55 4.18 -14.23
CA ASN A 43 8.13 4.48 -14.40
C ASN A 43 7.59 5.20 -13.17
N ARG A 44 6.90 6.32 -13.37
CA ARG A 44 6.05 6.91 -12.34
C ARG A 44 4.79 6.05 -12.20
N SER A 45 4.47 5.59 -10.99
CA SER A 45 3.24 4.81 -10.75
C SER A 45 1.99 5.62 -11.08
N SER A 46 0.87 4.95 -11.42
CA SER A 46 -0.38 5.65 -11.75
C SER A 46 -0.81 6.62 -10.64
N MET A 47 -0.88 6.14 -9.39
CA MET A 47 -1.16 7.02 -8.25
C MET A 47 -0.13 8.15 -8.07
N GLY A 48 1.15 7.89 -8.38
CA GLY A 48 2.18 8.93 -8.36
C GLY A 48 1.94 10.01 -9.42
N GLN A 49 1.47 9.62 -10.60
CA GLN A 49 1.05 10.55 -11.64
C GLN A 49 -0.22 11.30 -11.25
N ASP A 50 -1.16 10.67 -10.57
CA ASP A 50 -2.35 11.35 -10.07
C ASP A 50 -1.99 12.40 -9.02
N VAL A 51 -1.04 12.10 -8.13
CA VAL A 51 -0.45 13.11 -7.22
C VAL A 51 0.19 14.25 -8.01
N ASP A 52 1.00 13.95 -9.02
CA ASP A 52 1.69 14.98 -9.82
C ASP A 52 0.73 15.91 -10.57
N HIS A 53 -0.47 15.42 -10.92
CA HIS A 53 -1.49 16.16 -11.65
C HIS A 53 -2.68 16.60 -10.78
N HIS A 54 -2.57 16.51 -9.45
CA HIS A 54 -3.64 16.84 -8.50
C HIS A 54 -4.98 16.15 -8.80
N ARG A 55 -4.94 14.88 -9.23
CA ARG A 55 -6.12 14.03 -9.40
C ARG A 55 -6.30 13.11 -8.20
N LEU A 56 -7.55 12.76 -7.90
CA LEU A 56 -7.84 11.77 -6.86
C LEU A 56 -7.14 10.45 -7.19
N THR A 57 -6.52 9.86 -6.16
CA THR A 57 -5.78 8.61 -6.27
C THR A 57 -6.67 7.42 -5.90
N GLU A 58 -6.19 6.20 -6.18
CA GLU A 58 -6.86 4.96 -5.78
C GLU A 58 -6.50 4.50 -4.34
N ILE A 59 -5.96 5.40 -3.49
CA ILE A 59 -5.46 5.03 -2.15
C ILE A 59 -6.50 4.30 -1.29
N GLY A 60 -7.76 4.73 -1.34
CA GLY A 60 -8.86 4.13 -0.59
C GLY A 60 -9.20 2.71 -1.05
N THR A 61 -9.02 2.41 -2.34
CA THR A 61 -9.30 1.10 -2.92
C THR A 61 -8.13 0.13 -2.75
N ILE A 62 -6.89 0.64 -2.68
CA ILE A 62 -5.69 -0.19 -2.55
C ILE A 62 -5.32 -0.37 -1.08
N ASN A 63 -4.72 0.64 -0.44
CA ASN A 63 -4.31 0.55 0.97
C ASN A 63 -5.53 0.64 1.91
N GLY A 64 -6.53 1.46 1.56
CA GLY A 64 -7.76 1.58 2.33
C GLY A 64 -8.56 0.27 2.41
N ALA A 65 -8.50 -0.57 1.38
CA ALA A 65 -9.09 -1.91 1.43
C ALA A 65 -8.38 -2.81 2.45
N VAL A 66 -7.04 -2.79 2.50
CA VAL A 66 -6.26 -3.49 3.53
C VAL A 66 -6.67 -3.03 4.93
N VAL A 67 -6.80 -1.70 5.14
CA VAL A 67 -7.25 -1.12 6.42
C VAL A 67 -8.67 -1.57 6.78
N SER A 68 -9.57 -1.64 5.79
CA SER A 68 -10.95 -2.09 5.98
C SER A 68 -11.01 -3.55 6.42
N GLU A 69 -10.28 -4.44 5.72
CA GLU A 69 -10.25 -5.87 6.06
C GLU A 69 -9.49 -6.15 7.37
N ALA A 70 -8.45 -5.37 7.67
CA ALA A 70 -7.75 -5.40 8.95
C ALA A 70 -8.68 -5.14 10.14
N ARG A 71 -9.63 -4.20 10.01
CA ARG A 71 -10.64 -3.95 11.05
C ARG A 71 -11.56 -5.14 11.30
N LYS A 72 -11.87 -5.92 10.27
CA LYS A 72 -12.74 -7.10 10.36
C LYS A 72 -12.00 -8.31 10.94
N THR A 73 -10.72 -8.44 10.60
CA THR A 73 -9.86 -9.57 11.01
C THR A 73 -9.13 -9.33 12.34
N GLY A 74 -9.07 -8.08 12.82
CA GLY A 74 -8.35 -7.70 14.03
C GLY A 74 -6.83 -7.63 13.86
N ILE A 75 -6.32 -7.70 12.63
CA ILE A 75 -4.88 -7.61 12.34
C ILE A 75 -4.45 -6.13 12.35
N PRO A 76 -3.40 -5.76 13.11
CA PRO A 76 -2.88 -4.40 13.09
C PRO A 76 -2.16 -4.12 11.76
N VAL A 77 -2.50 -2.99 11.12
CA VAL A 77 -1.87 -2.53 9.88
C VAL A 77 -1.46 -1.05 9.95
N PRO A 78 -0.64 -0.65 10.95
CA PRO A 78 -0.31 0.76 11.19
C PRO A 78 0.35 1.45 10.01
N VAL A 79 1.17 0.76 9.21
CA VAL A 79 1.81 1.36 8.03
C VAL A 79 0.78 1.63 6.94
N ASN A 80 -0.07 0.67 6.60
CA ASN A 80 -1.14 0.90 5.62
C ASN A 80 -2.10 2.00 6.08
N GLN A 81 -2.47 2.05 7.37
CA GLN A 81 -3.28 3.13 7.93
C GLN A 81 -2.62 4.50 7.75
N THR A 82 -1.33 4.59 8.05
CA THR A 82 -0.57 5.84 7.94
C THR A 82 -0.46 6.29 6.48
N LEU A 83 -0.11 5.38 5.58
CA LEU A 83 0.00 5.69 4.15
C LEU A 83 -1.35 6.14 3.56
N THR A 84 -2.44 5.46 3.92
CA THR A 84 -3.79 5.87 3.51
C THR A 84 -4.10 7.29 4.00
N ALA A 85 -3.90 7.57 5.28
CA ALA A 85 -4.20 8.88 5.86
C ALA A 85 -3.38 10.02 5.22
N LEU A 86 -2.10 9.77 4.95
CA LEU A 86 -1.22 10.77 4.32
C LEU A 86 -1.68 11.15 2.92
N ILE A 87 -2.01 10.17 2.07
CA ILE A 87 -2.44 10.45 0.70
C ILE A 87 -3.86 11.02 0.66
N GLU A 88 -4.77 10.56 1.52
CA GLU A 88 -6.11 11.16 1.66
C GLU A 88 -6.01 12.64 2.09
N THR A 89 -5.13 12.94 3.05
CA THR A 89 -4.87 14.32 3.48
C THR A 89 -4.30 15.15 2.34
N LEU A 90 -3.30 14.61 1.62
CA LEU A 90 -2.70 15.29 0.47
C LEU A 90 -3.75 15.63 -0.60
N GLN A 91 -4.55 14.65 -1.02
CA GLN A 91 -5.52 14.85 -2.11
C GLN A 91 -6.73 15.70 -1.69
N ALA A 92 -7.06 15.80 -0.41
CA ALA A 92 -8.06 16.73 0.10
C ALA A 92 -7.67 18.21 -0.08
N HIS A 93 -6.39 18.48 -0.32
CA HIS A 93 -5.88 19.83 -0.62
C HIS A 93 -5.73 20.11 -2.13
N TYR A 94 -6.10 19.17 -3.01
CA TYR A 94 -6.18 19.46 -4.44
C TYR A 94 -7.27 20.50 -4.68
N SER A 95 -6.88 21.63 -5.27
CA SER A 95 -7.78 22.73 -5.64
C SER A 95 -8.45 22.48 -6.97
#